data_AF-A0AAV5PAI6-F1
#
_entry.id   AF-A0AAV5PAI6-F1
#
_cell.length_a   1.000
_cell.length_b   1.000
_cell.length_c   1.000
_cell.angle_alpha   90.00
_cell.angle_beta   90.00
_cell.angle_gamma   90.00
#
_symmetry.space_group_name_H-M   'P 1'
#
loop_
_entity.id
_entity.type
_entity.pdbx_description
1 polymer ?
#
loop_
_entity_poly.entity_id
_entity_poly.type
_entity_poly.pdbx_seq_one_letter_code
_entity_poly.pdbx_strand_id
1 'polypeptide(L)'
;MLVDDPNDERAFRALAELVRRRAAEGPTTDDPLAAPADETEKQRAADLAVWALAEELAGHPRGWYPLVELGRLSLDDDPEAALRRFATAAERDPSGHALAQSMEVLRTAGLPVEALGLGVGHWRAREHEAEVGRQLVLAAIEADRPLDARHHLESLVEYGDPRGVAPLRADLERAVAQAEQHRAGT
;
A
#
# COMPACT_ATOMS: atom_id res chain seq x y z
N MET A 1 -4.16 19.09 10.84
CA MET A 1 -5.17 18.92 9.76
C MET A 1 -4.46 18.45 8.51
N LEU A 2 -5.14 17.94 7.47
CA LEU A 2 -4.46 17.46 6.24
C LEU A 2 -3.63 18.53 5.51
N VAL A 3 -3.94 19.80 5.73
CA VAL A 3 -3.14 20.94 5.26
C VAL A 3 -1.79 21.03 5.98
N ASP A 4 -1.73 20.61 7.25
CA ASP A 4 -0.52 20.63 8.08
C ASP A 4 0.28 19.34 7.94
N ASP A 5 -0.42 18.21 7.81
CA ASP A 5 0.15 16.89 7.61
C ASP A 5 -0.67 16.11 6.57
N PRO A 6 -0.25 16.09 5.28
CA PRO A 6 -0.94 15.34 4.24
C PRO A 6 -0.85 13.82 4.45
N ASN A 7 -0.06 13.35 5.42
CA ASN A 7 0.14 11.94 5.74
C ASN A 7 -0.65 11.48 6.96
N ASP A 8 -1.49 12.34 7.57
CA ASP A 8 -2.43 11.92 8.61
C ASP A 8 -3.49 11.01 7.99
N GLU A 9 -3.22 9.69 8.01
CA GLU A 9 -4.07 8.67 7.42
C GLU A 9 -5.49 8.71 7.98
N ARG A 10 -5.62 9.01 9.29
CA ARG A 10 -6.93 9.04 9.94
C ARG A 10 -7.75 10.22 9.43
N ALA A 11 -7.12 11.38 9.33
CA ALA A 11 -7.77 12.56 8.77
C ALA A 11 -8.10 12.36 7.29
N PHE A 12 -7.20 11.74 6.52
CA PHE A 12 -7.44 11.42 5.11
C PHE A 12 -8.64 10.49 4.95
N ARG A 13 -8.66 9.35 5.66
CA ARG A 13 -9.76 8.38 5.59
C ARG A 13 -11.10 8.99 6.00
N ALA A 14 -11.11 9.80 7.06
CA ALA A 14 -12.33 10.49 7.49
C ALA A 14 -12.87 11.45 6.43
N LEU A 15 -11.99 12.21 5.76
CA LEU A 15 -12.39 13.11 4.67
C LEU A 15 -12.78 12.33 3.41
N ALA A 16 -12.05 11.28 3.07
CA ALA A 16 -12.35 10.37 1.97
C ALA A 16 -13.75 9.77 2.12
N GLU A 17 -14.11 9.28 3.30
CA GLU A 17 -15.46 8.79 3.58
C GLU A 17 -16.54 9.86 3.40
N LEU A 18 -16.28 11.10 3.84
CA LEU A 18 -17.22 12.20 3.69
C LEU A 18 -17.44 12.55 2.21
N VAL A 19 -16.38 12.61 1.41
CA VAL A 19 -16.50 12.90 -0.03
C VAL A 19 -17.12 11.73 -0.80
N ARG A 20 -16.84 10.47 -0.42
CA ARG A 20 -17.51 9.29 -1.00
C ARG A 20 -19.02 9.34 -0.78
N ARG A 21 -19.46 9.55 0.47
CA ARG A 21 -20.90 9.66 0.80
C ARG A 21 -21.56 10.77 -0.01
N ARG A 22 -20.94 11.95 -0.05
CA ARG A 22 -21.47 13.10 -0.79
C ARG A 22 -21.53 12.87 -2.31
N ALA A 23 -20.56 12.18 -2.87
CA ALA A 23 -20.55 11.85 -4.29
C ALA A 23 -21.61 10.80 -4.65
N ALA A 24 -21.81 9.80 -3.79
CA ALA A 24 -22.83 8.76 -3.97
C ALA A 24 -24.27 9.27 -3.80
N GLU A 25 -24.48 10.32 -2.98
CA GLU A 25 -25.79 10.99 -2.84
C GLU A 25 -26.20 11.76 -4.11
N GLY A 26 -25.23 12.17 -4.94
CA GLY A 26 -25.46 12.94 -6.17
C GLY A 26 -26.06 14.34 -5.90
N PRO A 27 -26.20 15.18 -6.94
CA PRO A 27 -27.03 16.38 -6.83
C PRO A 27 -28.48 15.97 -6.60
N THR A 28 -29.19 16.61 -5.66
CA THR A 28 -30.65 16.53 -5.56
C THR A 28 -31.23 17.02 -6.89
N THR A 29 -31.58 16.08 -7.75
CA THR A 29 -32.07 16.39 -9.09
C THR A 29 -33.59 16.41 -8.99
N ASP A 30 -34.19 17.60 -9.00
CA ASP A 30 -35.65 17.78 -9.13
C ASP A 30 -36.14 17.49 -10.56
N ASP A 31 -35.32 16.83 -11.40
CA ASP A 31 -35.66 16.47 -12.77
C ASP A 31 -36.47 15.16 -12.78
N PRO A 32 -37.78 15.21 -13.13
CA PRO A 32 -38.64 14.04 -13.18
C PRO A 32 -38.28 13.06 -14.30
N LEU A 33 -37.35 13.41 -15.20
CA LEU A 33 -36.84 12.56 -16.27
C LEU A 33 -35.46 11.96 -15.97
N ALA A 34 -34.83 12.31 -14.84
CA ALA A 34 -33.57 11.71 -14.45
C ALA A 34 -33.76 10.23 -14.07
N ALA A 35 -32.97 9.35 -14.68
CA ALA A 35 -32.90 7.96 -14.24
C ALA A 35 -32.25 7.89 -12.85
N PRO A 36 -32.74 7.03 -11.93
CA PRO A 36 -32.05 6.82 -10.67
C PRO A 36 -30.66 6.24 -10.94
N ALA A 37 -29.63 6.84 -10.33
CA ALA A 37 -28.26 6.34 -10.44
C ALA A 37 -28.19 4.89 -9.92
N ASP A 38 -27.59 4.01 -10.72
CA ASP A 38 -27.33 2.64 -10.30
C ASP A 38 -26.14 2.57 -9.32
N GLU A 39 -26.00 1.43 -8.63
CA GLU A 39 -24.95 1.27 -7.61
C GLU A 39 -23.53 1.37 -8.21
N THR A 40 -23.34 0.95 -9.47
CA THR A 40 -22.05 1.08 -10.16
C THR A 40 -21.67 2.53 -10.45
N GLU A 41 -22.63 3.36 -10.82
CA GLU A 41 -22.43 4.79 -11.05
C GLU A 41 -22.10 5.52 -9.75
N LYS A 42 -22.80 5.20 -8.65
CA LYS A 42 -22.49 5.73 -7.31
C LYS A 42 -21.09 5.35 -6.85
N GLN A 43 -20.69 4.10 -7.05
CA GLN A 43 -19.34 3.63 -6.69
C GLN A 43 -18.28 4.37 -7.51
N ARG A 44 -18.47 4.50 -8.82
CA ARG A 44 -17.54 5.27 -9.68
C ARG A 44 -17.44 6.73 -9.26
N ALA A 45 -18.56 7.37 -8.94
CA ALA A 45 -18.56 8.75 -8.45
C ALA A 45 -17.81 8.88 -7.11
N ALA A 46 -18.00 7.92 -6.20
CA ALA A 46 -17.28 7.88 -4.93
C ALA A 46 -15.76 7.71 -5.12
N ASP A 47 -15.33 6.81 -6.02
CA ASP A 47 -13.92 6.60 -6.31
C ASP A 47 -13.28 7.81 -7.02
N LEU A 48 -13.99 8.44 -7.96
CA LEU A 48 -13.54 9.70 -8.58
C LEU A 48 -13.39 10.83 -7.55
N ALA A 49 -14.28 10.92 -6.56
CA ALA A 49 -14.18 11.92 -5.50
C ALA A 49 -12.94 11.72 -4.61
N VAL A 50 -12.61 10.46 -4.28
CA VAL A 50 -11.38 10.16 -3.53
C VAL A 50 -10.15 10.35 -4.39
N TRP A 51 -10.21 10.01 -5.68
CA TRP A 51 -9.14 10.29 -6.61
C TRP A 51 -8.80 11.77 -6.63
N ALA A 52 -9.80 12.64 -6.83
CA ALA A 52 -9.59 14.09 -6.86
C ALA A 52 -9.01 14.64 -5.54
N LEU A 53 -9.50 14.14 -4.39
CA LEU A 53 -8.94 14.49 -3.08
C LEU A 53 -7.47 14.08 -2.95
N ALA A 54 -7.15 12.85 -3.39
CA ALA A 54 -5.80 12.32 -3.30
C ALA A 54 -4.83 13.03 -4.26
N GLU A 55 -5.28 13.40 -5.46
CA GLU A 55 -4.48 14.20 -6.42
C GLU A 55 -4.12 15.57 -5.86
N GLU A 56 -5.09 16.29 -5.28
CA GLU A 56 -4.84 17.58 -4.67
C GLU A 56 -3.77 17.48 -3.56
N LEU A 57 -3.89 16.48 -2.68
CA LEU A 57 -2.94 16.29 -1.58
C LEU A 57 -1.59 15.71 -2.01
N ALA A 58 -1.55 14.92 -3.09
CA ALA A 58 -0.31 14.36 -3.65
C ALA A 58 0.60 15.44 -4.25
N GLY A 59 0.05 16.62 -4.60
CA GLY A 59 0.83 17.80 -4.98
C GLY A 59 1.74 18.32 -3.87
N HIS A 60 1.45 18.00 -2.60
CA HIS A 60 2.32 18.38 -1.49
C HIS A 60 3.64 17.60 -1.55
N PRO A 61 4.83 18.25 -1.51
CA PRO A 61 6.12 17.57 -1.69
C PRO A 61 6.41 16.45 -0.68
N ARG A 62 5.82 16.54 0.52
CA ARG A 62 5.94 15.53 1.58
C ARG A 62 4.77 14.56 1.65
N GLY A 63 3.75 14.73 0.80
CA GLY A 63 2.57 13.86 0.77
C GLY A 63 2.91 12.52 0.14
N TRP A 64 3.09 11.49 0.97
CA TRP A 64 3.28 10.11 0.53
C TRP A 64 1.98 9.31 0.67
N TYR A 65 1.17 9.54 1.71
CA TYR A 65 -0.07 8.76 1.91
C TYR A 65 -1.09 8.96 0.77
N PRO A 66 -1.33 10.18 0.25
CA PRO A 66 -2.20 10.38 -0.90
C PRO A 66 -1.71 9.64 -2.16
N LEU A 67 -0.39 9.47 -2.33
CA LEU A 67 0.17 8.69 -3.43
C LEU A 67 -0.12 7.19 -3.27
N VAL A 68 -0.08 6.67 -2.05
CA VAL A 68 -0.49 5.28 -1.76
C VAL A 68 -1.96 5.08 -2.10
N GLU A 69 -2.82 6.04 -1.74
CA GLU A 69 -4.26 5.99 -2.09
C GLU A 69 -4.52 6.08 -3.59
N LEU A 70 -3.84 6.98 -4.30
CA LEU A 70 -3.90 7.02 -5.77
C LEU A 70 -3.39 5.72 -6.40
N GLY A 71 -2.33 5.12 -5.83
CA GLY A 71 -1.84 3.83 -6.27
C GLY A 71 -2.87 2.71 -6.08
N ARG A 72 -3.56 2.66 -4.93
CA ARG A 72 -4.68 1.73 -4.67
C ARG A 72 -5.79 1.86 -5.71
N LEU A 73 -6.23 3.10 -5.98
CA LEU A 73 -7.30 3.36 -6.95
C LEU A 73 -6.89 3.08 -8.39
N SER A 74 -5.60 3.17 -8.71
CA SER A 74 -5.08 2.92 -10.06
C SER A 74 -4.87 1.44 -10.37
N LEU A 75 -4.85 0.57 -9.36
CA LEU A 75 -4.23 -0.75 -9.50
C LEU A 75 -4.93 -1.65 -10.53
N ASP A 76 -6.25 -1.58 -10.60
CA ASP A 76 -7.05 -2.41 -11.53
C ASP A 76 -7.00 -1.89 -12.97
N ASP A 77 -6.92 -0.57 -13.16
CA ASP A 77 -7.01 0.09 -14.47
C ASP A 77 -5.64 0.42 -15.08
N ASP A 78 -4.66 0.80 -14.25
CA ASP A 78 -3.30 1.18 -14.65
C ASP A 78 -2.27 0.76 -13.57
N PRO A 79 -1.89 -0.54 -13.54
CA PRO A 79 -0.91 -1.08 -12.59
C PRO A 79 0.46 -0.39 -12.68
N GLU A 80 0.87 0.04 -13.88
CA GLU A 80 2.17 0.69 -14.07
C GLU A 80 2.20 2.07 -13.42
N ALA A 81 1.12 2.84 -13.58
CA ALA A 81 0.99 4.12 -12.89
C ALA A 81 0.80 3.94 -11.37
N ALA A 82 0.16 2.87 -10.92
CA ALA A 82 0.13 2.52 -9.50
C ALA A 82 1.55 2.32 -8.95
N LEU A 83 2.38 1.52 -9.63
CA LEU A 83 3.78 1.26 -9.23
C LEU A 83 4.63 2.53 -9.19
N ARG A 84 4.51 3.43 -10.17
CA ARG A 84 5.23 4.72 -10.16
C ARG A 84 4.83 5.59 -8.96
N ARG A 85 3.55 5.61 -8.60
CA ARG A 85 3.05 6.34 -7.42
C ARG A 85 3.57 5.73 -6.13
N PHE A 86 3.57 4.41 -6.01
CA PHE A 86 4.13 3.71 -4.86
C PHE A 86 5.64 3.96 -4.69
N ALA A 87 6.41 3.94 -5.79
CA ALA A 87 7.84 4.28 -5.77
C ALA A 87 8.06 5.73 -5.28
N THR A 88 7.27 6.67 -5.80
CA THR A 88 7.34 8.08 -5.37
C THR A 88 6.93 8.23 -3.90
N ALA A 89 5.95 7.47 -3.42
CA ALA A 89 5.55 7.47 -2.02
C ALA A 89 6.68 6.98 -1.11
N ALA A 90 7.34 5.88 -1.50
CA ALA A 90 8.49 5.33 -0.80
C ALA A 90 9.67 6.32 -0.74
N GLU A 91 9.90 7.07 -1.81
CA GLU A 91 10.97 8.10 -1.84
C GLU A 91 10.67 9.32 -0.94
N ARG A 92 9.40 9.66 -0.75
CA ARG A 92 8.97 10.79 0.09
C ARG A 92 8.93 10.45 1.58
N ASP A 93 8.98 9.17 1.93
CA ASP A 93 8.92 8.69 3.30
C ASP A 93 10.20 7.98 3.74
N PRO A 94 11.09 8.67 4.48
CA PRO A 94 12.34 8.07 4.94
C PRO A 94 12.16 7.00 6.03
N SER A 95 10.98 6.89 6.65
CA SER A 95 10.70 5.83 7.64
C SER A 95 10.43 4.48 6.97
N GLY A 96 10.06 4.48 5.69
CA GLY A 96 9.65 3.30 4.94
C GLY A 96 8.21 2.84 5.20
N HIS A 97 7.43 3.54 6.00
CA HIS A 97 6.01 3.25 6.24
C HIS A 97 5.18 3.26 4.95
N ALA A 98 5.40 4.23 4.06
CA ALA A 98 4.79 4.30 2.74
C ALA A 98 5.13 3.06 1.89
N LEU A 99 6.37 2.59 1.98
CA LEU A 99 6.85 1.41 1.26
C LEU A 99 6.20 0.14 1.81
N ALA A 100 6.08 0.00 3.13
CA ALA A 100 5.38 -1.11 3.76
C ALA A 100 3.92 -1.18 3.31
N GLN A 101 3.19 -0.06 3.36
CA GLN A 101 1.80 0.00 2.93
C GLN A 101 1.62 -0.30 1.44
N SER A 102 2.52 0.22 0.60
CA SER A 102 2.48 -0.03 -0.85
C SER A 102 2.69 -1.51 -1.18
N MET A 103 3.64 -2.17 -0.51
CA MET A 103 3.85 -3.61 -0.66
C MET A 103 2.66 -4.42 -0.16
N GLU A 104 2.05 -4.05 0.97
CA GLU A 104 0.87 -4.72 1.48
C GLU A 104 -0.31 -4.63 0.50
N VAL A 105 -0.50 -3.46 -0.14
CA VAL A 105 -1.51 -3.27 -1.18
C VAL A 105 -1.27 -4.21 -2.36
N LEU A 106 -0.06 -4.23 -2.89
CA LEU A 106 0.30 -5.09 -4.02
C LEU A 106 0.13 -6.59 -3.68
N ARG A 107 0.61 -7.02 -2.51
CA ARG A 107 0.44 -8.40 -2.03
C ARG A 107 -1.04 -8.79 -1.91
N THR A 108 -1.85 -7.93 -1.29
CA THR A 108 -3.28 -8.20 -1.10
C THR A 108 -4.05 -8.25 -2.43
N ALA A 109 -3.56 -7.54 -3.45
CA ALA A 109 -4.09 -7.59 -4.81
C ALA A 109 -3.58 -8.80 -5.64
N GLY A 110 -2.79 -9.71 -5.04
CA GLY A 110 -2.23 -10.86 -5.76
C GLY A 110 -1.05 -10.52 -6.66
N LEU A 111 -0.34 -9.42 -6.39
CA LEU A 111 0.85 -8.95 -7.11
C LEU A 111 2.12 -9.02 -6.25
N PRO A 112 2.48 -10.22 -5.72
CA PRO A 112 3.62 -10.36 -4.80
C PRO A 112 4.98 -10.15 -5.48
N VAL A 113 5.07 -10.39 -6.80
CA VAL A 113 6.31 -10.17 -7.58
C VAL A 113 6.60 -8.68 -7.69
N GLU A 114 5.59 -7.87 -7.97
CA GLU A 114 5.66 -6.42 -8.03
C GLU A 114 5.96 -5.84 -6.64
N ALA A 115 5.31 -6.36 -5.59
CA ALA A 115 5.60 -5.99 -4.21
C ALA A 115 7.07 -6.25 -3.85
N LEU A 116 7.58 -7.44 -4.20
CA LEU A 116 8.98 -7.81 -4.00
C LEU A 116 9.93 -6.89 -4.77
N GLY A 117 9.62 -6.59 -6.03
CA GLY A 117 10.43 -5.68 -6.86
C GLY A 117 10.50 -4.27 -6.28
N LEU A 118 9.36 -3.71 -5.86
CA LEU A 118 9.28 -2.42 -5.19
C LEU A 118 10.10 -2.42 -3.89
N GLY A 119 9.92 -3.45 -3.07
CA GLY A 119 10.63 -3.60 -1.80
C GLY A 119 12.15 -3.70 -1.96
N VAL A 120 12.65 -4.53 -2.88
CA VAL A 120 14.10 -4.65 -3.16
C VAL A 120 14.69 -3.32 -3.64
N GLY A 121 13.95 -2.55 -4.44
CA GLY A 121 14.42 -1.27 -4.99
C GLY A 121 14.55 -0.16 -3.95
N HIS A 122 13.77 -0.19 -2.87
CA HIS A 122 13.62 0.93 -1.95
C HIS A 122 13.92 0.60 -0.48
N TRP A 123 14.01 -0.67 -0.08
CA TRP A 123 14.23 -1.02 1.32
C TRP A 123 15.64 -0.70 1.80
N ARG A 124 15.71 -0.03 2.97
CA ARG A 124 16.96 0.26 3.68
C ARG A 124 16.88 -0.29 5.09
N ALA A 125 17.39 -1.50 5.31
CA ALA A 125 17.20 -2.25 6.56
C ALA A 125 17.64 -1.52 7.84
N ARG A 126 18.62 -0.61 7.76
CA ARG A 126 19.11 0.18 8.91
C ARG A 126 18.30 1.45 9.19
N GLU A 127 17.56 1.94 8.20
CA GLU A 127 16.85 3.22 8.26
C GLU A 127 15.35 3.00 8.45
N HIS A 128 14.80 2.00 7.76
CA HIS A 128 13.36 1.76 7.71
C HIS A 128 12.87 0.94 8.90
N GLU A 129 11.59 1.10 9.19
CA GLU A 129 10.90 0.31 10.20
C GLU A 129 10.89 -1.20 9.85
N ALA A 130 10.84 -2.04 10.88
CA ALA A 130 10.87 -3.50 10.74
C ALA A 130 9.70 -4.05 9.89
N GLU A 131 8.57 -3.33 9.84
CA GLU A 131 7.41 -3.70 9.02
C GLU A 131 7.75 -3.76 7.53
N VAL A 132 8.67 -2.94 7.02
CA VAL A 132 9.12 -3.03 5.62
C VAL A 132 9.77 -4.38 5.36
N GLY A 133 10.67 -4.81 6.25
CA GLY A 133 11.31 -6.12 6.14
C GLY A 133 10.30 -7.26 6.24
N ARG A 134 9.29 -7.15 7.11
CA ARG A 134 8.19 -8.11 7.20
C ARG A 134 7.46 -8.26 5.87
N GLN A 135 7.02 -7.15 5.29
CA GLN A 135 6.30 -7.15 4.01
C GLN A 135 7.16 -7.71 2.88
N LEU A 136 8.47 -7.41 2.86
CA LEU A 136 9.41 -7.96 1.87
C LEU A 136 9.57 -9.48 1.98
N VAL A 137 9.73 -10.01 3.20
CA VAL A 137 9.81 -11.46 3.44
C VAL A 137 8.52 -12.14 2.98
N LEU A 138 7.36 -11.57 3.33
CA LEU A 138 6.07 -12.13 2.93
C LEU A 138 5.85 -12.07 1.41
N ALA A 139 6.24 -10.97 0.76
CA ALA A 139 6.19 -10.85 -0.71
C ALA A 139 7.04 -11.94 -1.38
N ALA A 140 8.24 -12.19 -0.87
CA ALA A 140 9.10 -13.24 -1.40
C ALA A 140 8.52 -14.65 -1.21
N ILE A 141 7.87 -14.93 -0.08
CA ILE A 141 7.16 -16.21 0.14
C ILE A 141 6.03 -16.36 -0.88
N GLU A 142 5.19 -15.35 -1.04
CA GLU A 142 4.02 -15.37 -1.94
C GLU A 142 4.40 -15.40 -3.41
N ALA A 143 5.57 -14.88 -3.77
CA ALA A 143 6.15 -14.99 -5.10
C ALA A 143 6.84 -16.34 -5.38
N ASP A 144 6.72 -17.33 -4.48
CA ASP A 144 7.39 -18.64 -4.53
C ASP A 144 8.93 -18.54 -4.59
N ARG A 145 9.48 -17.59 -3.81
CA ARG A 145 10.94 -17.36 -3.68
C ARG A 145 11.39 -17.52 -2.23
N PRO A 146 11.30 -18.73 -1.64
CA PRO A 146 11.61 -18.95 -0.22
C PRO A 146 13.07 -18.68 0.14
N LEU A 147 14.02 -18.86 -0.79
CA LEU A 147 15.44 -18.54 -0.56
C LEU A 147 15.69 -17.03 -0.46
N ASP A 148 15.01 -16.23 -1.28
CA ASP A 148 15.02 -14.77 -1.16
C ASP A 148 14.38 -14.34 0.17
N ALA A 149 13.25 -14.96 0.53
CA ALA A 149 12.57 -14.68 1.80
C ALA A 149 13.50 -14.94 3.02
N ARG A 150 14.25 -16.05 2.99
CA ARG A 150 15.29 -16.36 4.00
C ARG A 150 16.33 -15.26 4.07
N HIS A 151 16.88 -14.86 2.93
CA HIS A 151 17.91 -13.82 2.87
C HIS A 151 17.41 -12.45 3.38
N HIS A 152 16.17 -12.08 3.03
CA HIS A 152 15.55 -10.85 3.54
C HIS A 152 15.31 -10.91 5.04
N LEU A 153 14.88 -12.07 5.58
CA LEU A 153 14.71 -12.26 7.02
C LEU A 153 16.04 -12.15 7.77
N GLU A 154 17.11 -12.74 7.24
CA GLU A 154 18.46 -12.62 7.80
C GLU A 154 18.91 -11.15 7.83
N SER A 155 18.72 -10.43 6.72
CA SER A 155 19.05 -9.00 6.61
C SER A 155 18.25 -8.15 7.61
N LEU A 156 16.97 -8.46 7.80
CA LEU A 156 16.11 -7.79 8.77
C LEU A 156 16.60 -8.03 10.21
N VAL A 157 16.99 -9.26 10.54
CA VAL A 157 17.52 -9.61 11.87
C VAL A 157 18.90 -9.00 12.13
N GLU A 158 19.74 -8.93 11.10
CA GLU A 158 21.11 -8.39 11.24
C GLU A 158 21.13 -6.86 11.35
N TYR A 159 20.29 -6.17 10.57
CA TYR A 159 20.39 -4.71 10.42
C TYR A 159 19.20 -3.90 10.95
N GLY A 160 18.05 -4.53 11.17
CA GLY A 160 16.85 -3.85 11.67
C GLY A 160 16.95 -3.49 13.15
N ASP A 161 16.09 -2.56 13.59
CA ASP A 161 15.96 -2.25 15.02
C ASP A 161 15.53 -3.50 15.81
N PRO A 162 16.35 -4.01 16.74
CA PRO A 162 16.03 -5.22 17.50
C PRO A 162 14.67 -5.16 18.21
N ARG A 163 14.22 -3.98 18.63
CA ARG A 163 12.92 -3.83 19.32
C ARG A 163 11.75 -4.05 18.37
N GLY A 164 11.83 -3.55 17.14
CA GLY A 164 10.82 -3.76 16.11
C GLY A 164 10.84 -5.17 15.53
N VAL A 165 12.02 -5.77 15.41
CA VAL A 165 12.19 -7.13 14.84
C VAL A 165 11.77 -8.23 15.82
N ALA A 166 12.04 -8.06 17.11
CA ALA A 166 11.74 -9.06 18.14
C ALA A 166 10.32 -9.67 18.09
N PRO A 167 9.23 -8.87 17.98
CA PRO A 167 7.88 -9.44 17.91
C PRO A 167 7.57 -10.19 16.61
N LEU A 168 8.29 -9.91 15.51
CA LEU A 168 8.00 -10.44 14.17
C LEU A 168 8.79 -11.73 13.88
N ARG A 169 9.97 -11.85 14.49
CA ARG A 169 10.99 -12.84 14.14
C ARG A 169 10.46 -14.27 14.14
N ALA A 170 9.83 -14.71 15.22
CA ALA A 170 9.40 -16.10 15.37
C ALA A 170 8.36 -16.52 14.32
N ASP A 171 7.45 -15.60 13.97
CA ASP A 171 6.41 -15.87 12.99
C ASP A 171 6.98 -15.88 11.56
N LEU A 172 7.91 -14.99 11.25
CA LEU A 172 8.59 -14.97 9.95
C LEU A 172 9.53 -16.16 9.76
N GLU A 173 10.30 -16.56 10.78
CA GLU A 173 11.14 -17.76 10.74
C GLU A 173 10.30 -19.01 10.44
N ARG A 174 9.12 -19.12 11.06
CA ARG A 174 8.19 -20.23 10.82
C ARG A 174 7.64 -20.20 9.41
N ALA A 175 7.21 -19.04 8.93
CA ALA A 175 6.64 -18.88 7.58
C ALA A 175 7.67 -19.24 6.50
N VAL A 176 8.91 -18.74 6.62
CA VAL A 176 10.01 -19.08 5.69
C VAL A 176 10.30 -20.57 5.70
N ALA A 177 10.42 -21.19 6.89
CA ALA A 177 10.69 -22.62 7.00
C ALA A 177 9.60 -23.49 6.36
N GLN A 178 8.33 -23.10 6.50
CA GLN A 178 7.21 -23.79 5.85
C GLN A 178 7.29 -23.67 4.33
N ALA A 179 7.62 -22.49 3.79
CA ALA A 179 7.76 -22.28 2.36
C ALA A 179 8.95 -23.08 1.76
N GLU A 180 10.09 -23.15 2.46
CA GLU A 180 11.25 -23.95 2.06
C GLU A 180 10.92 -25.45 1.96
N GLN A 181 10.13 -25.98 2.92
CA GLN A 181 9.70 -27.38 2.92
C GLN A 181 8.76 -27.72 1.78
N HIS A 182 7.81 -26.85 1.44
CA HIS A 182 6.89 -27.07 0.31
C HIS A 182 7.65 -27.20 -1.01
N ARG A 183 8.64 -26.35 -1.25
CA ARG A 183 9.47 -26.40 -2.46
C ARG A 183 10.33 -27.66 -2.57
N ALA A 184 10.81 -28.20 -1.44
CA ALA A 184 11.62 -29.42 -1.44
C ALA A 184 10.79 -30.70 -1.68
N GLY A 185 9.47 -30.64 -1.47
CA GLY A 185 8.55 -31.77 -1.63
C GLY A 185 7.85 -31.86 -2.99
N THR A 186 7.92 -30.82 -3.82
CA THR A 186 7.44 -30.77 -5.22
C THR A 186 8.55 -31.08 -6.21
#